data_AF-A0A817K6E0-F1
#
_entry.id   AF-A0A817K6E0-F1
#
_cell.length_a   1.000
_cell.length_b   1.000
_cell.length_c   1.000
_cell.angle_alpha   90.00
_cell.angle_beta   90.00
_cell.angle_gamma   90.00
#
_symmetry.space_group_name_H-M   'P 1'
#
loop_
_entity.id
_entity.type
_entity.pdbx_description
1 polymer ?
#
loop_
_entity_poly.entity_id
_entity_poly.type
_entity_poly.pdbx_seq_one_letter_code
_entity_poly.pdbx_strand_id
1 'polypeptide(L)'
;MNLTFVAKAPSKTANISIYGIINGQPLPFPGNKPDACELNCHCPINQNDVNSVLSSLDVLEIYPPISRYVQIVLIANDLHANYSCVLFPATT
;
A
#
# COMPACT_ATOMS: atom_id res chain seq x y z
N MET A 1 -3.09 9.63 -4.06
CA MET A 1 -3.51 8.66 -5.10
C MET A 1 -4.72 7.88 -4.57
N ASN A 2 -5.65 7.44 -5.42
CA ASN A 2 -6.74 6.55 -5.01
C ASN A 2 -6.48 5.14 -5.57
N LEU A 3 -6.39 4.14 -4.70
CA LEU A 3 -6.12 2.75 -5.08
C LEU A 3 -7.38 1.91 -4.90
N THR A 4 -8.01 1.55 -6.01
CA THR A 4 -9.17 0.66 -6.02
C THR A 4 -8.73 -0.79 -6.22
N PHE A 5 -9.25 -1.70 -5.41
CA PHE A 5 -8.94 -3.13 -5.48
C PHE A 5 -10.17 -3.99 -5.20
N VAL A 6 -10.12 -5.24 -5.67
CA VAL A 6 -11.13 -6.26 -5.36
C VAL A 6 -10.53 -7.24 -4.36
N ALA A 7 -11.18 -7.38 -3.21
CA ALA A 7 -10.70 -8.28 -2.16
C ALA A 7 -10.90 -9.75 -2.57
N LYS A 8 -9.83 -10.53 -2.62
CA LYS A 8 -9.91 -11.97 -2.99
C LYS A 8 -10.36 -12.88 -1.85
N ALA A 9 -10.31 -12.37 -0.63
CA ALA A 9 -10.62 -13.09 0.61
C ALA A 9 -11.11 -12.07 1.65
N PRO A 10 -11.75 -12.50 2.74
CA PRO A 10 -12.18 -11.59 3.80
C PRO A 10 -11.02 -11.28 4.78
N SER A 11 -10.97 -10.04 5.28
CA SER A 11 -10.02 -9.63 6.34
C SER A 11 -10.63 -8.56 7.22
N LYS A 12 -10.38 -8.60 8.53
CA LYS A 12 -10.86 -7.61 9.49
C LYS A 12 -10.09 -6.31 9.38
N THR A 13 -8.80 -6.40 9.06
CA THR A 13 -7.90 -5.24 8.95
C THR A 13 -6.98 -5.39 7.75
N ALA A 14 -6.44 -4.27 7.26
CA ALA A 14 -5.45 -4.28 6.20
C ALA A 14 -4.47 -3.11 6.38
N ASN A 15 -3.20 -3.30 6.07
CA ASN A 15 -2.20 -2.24 6.14
C ASN A 15 -1.57 -1.96 4.79
N ILE A 16 -1.12 -0.72 4.62
CA ILE A 16 -0.32 -0.32 3.47
C ILE A 16 1.16 -0.43 3.84
N SER A 17 1.93 -1.08 2.98
CA SER A 17 3.40 -1.05 3.02
C SER A 17 3.93 -0.40 1.75
N ILE A 18 4.91 0.48 1.92
CA ILE A 18 5.52 1.23 0.82
C ILE A 18 6.98 0.79 0.72
N TYR A 19 7.43 0.54 -0.51
CA TYR A 19 8.80 0.19 -0.84
C TYR A 19 9.34 1.12 -1.92
N GLY A 20 10.57 1.59 -1.77
CA GLY A 20 11.31 2.28 -2.81
C GLY A 20 12.09 1.26 -3.62
N ILE A 21 12.09 1.36 -4.95
CA ILE A 21 12.90 0.48 -5.79
C ILE A 21 14.24 1.17 -6.09
N ILE A 22 15.31 0.64 -5.49
CA ILE A 22 16.68 1.11 -5.70
C ILE A 22 17.46 -0.01 -6.37
N ASN A 23 18.06 0.25 -7.53
CA ASN A 23 18.80 -0.74 -8.32
C ASN A 23 18.00 -2.05 -8.57
N GLY A 24 16.69 -1.93 -8.74
CA GLY A 24 15.79 -3.08 -8.96
C GLY A 24 15.38 -3.86 -7.71
N GLN A 25 15.85 -3.47 -6.52
CA GLN A 25 15.46 -4.09 -5.25
C GLN A 25 14.46 -3.24 -4.47
N PRO A 26 13.39 -3.84 -3.90
CA PRO A 26 12.47 -3.14 -3.02
C PRO A 26 13.08 -2.94 -1.64
N LEU A 27 13.26 -1.69 -1.24
CA LEU A 27 13.66 -1.29 0.11
C LEU A 27 12.43 -0.74 0.85
N PRO A 28 12.06 -1.30 2.02
CA PRO A 28 10.91 -0.78 2.78
C PRO A 28 11.20 0.65 3.24
N PHE A 29 10.22 1.54 3.06
CA PHE A 29 10.33 2.89 3.60
C PHE A 29 10.22 2.85 5.14
N PRO A 30 11.11 3.54 5.87
CA PRO A 30 11.03 3.64 7.32
C PRO A 30 9.84 4.50 7.73
N GLY A 31 8.95 3.96 8.57
CA GLY A 31 7.77 4.67 9.05
C GLY A 31 6.65 3.74 9.53
N ASN A 32 5.56 4.34 10.02
CA ASN A 32 4.36 3.60 10.39
C ASN A 32 3.68 3.07 9.13
N LYS A 33 3.25 1.80 9.16
CA LYS A 33 2.40 1.19 8.12
C LYS A 33 0.97 1.63 8.37
N PRO A 34 0.41 2.61 7.64
CA PRO A 34 -0.91 3.11 7.96
C PRO A 34 -1.96 2.01 7.78
N ASP A 35 -2.96 2.03 8.65
CA ASP A 35 -4.11 1.15 8.56
C ASP A 35 -4.99 1.61 7.39
N ALA A 36 -5.21 0.72 6.42
CA ALA A 36 -6.05 0.99 5.27
C ALA A 36 -7.51 1.26 5.68
N CYS A 37 -7.97 0.67 6.79
CA CYS A 37 -9.30 0.90 7.35
C CYS A 37 -9.52 2.35 7.79
N GLU A 38 -8.44 3.07 8.16
CA GLU A 38 -8.48 4.50 8.48
C GLU A 38 -8.35 5.38 7.23
N LEU A 39 -7.97 4.79 6.09
CA LEU A 39 -7.70 5.46 4.82
C LEU A 39 -8.79 5.21 3.77
N ASN A 40 -10.05 5.27 4.18
CA ASN A 40 -11.23 5.13 3.32
C ASN A 40 -11.51 3.69 2.81
N CYS A 41 -10.83 2.67 3.34
CA CYS A 41 -11.22 1.27 3.13
C CYS A 41 -12.32 0.89 4.12
N HIS A 42 -13.41 0.27 3.67
CA HIS A 42 -14.43 -0.24 4.59
C HIS A 42 -13.98 -1.58 5.19
N CYS A 43 -13.83 -1.59 6.51
CA CYS A 43 -13.48 -2.77 7.28
C CYS A 43 -14.66 -3.19 8.19
N PRO A 44 -14.91 -4.50 8.37
CA PRO A 44 -14.19 -5.63 7.79
C PRO A 44 -14.41 -5.74 6.26
N ILE A 45 -13.36 -6.12 5.55
CA ILE A 45 -13.34 -6.31 4.10
C ILE A 45 -13.95 -7.67 3.80
N ASN A 46 -15.01 -7.74 2.99
CA ASN A 46 -15.57 -9.01 2.54
C ASN A 46 -14.93 -9.47 1.23
N GLN A 47 -15.01 -10.77 0.97
CA GLN A 47 -14.58 -11.33 -0.29
C GLN A 47 -15.42 -10.76 -1.45
N ASN A 48 -14.75 -10.42 -2.54
CA ASN A 48 -15.26 -9.81 -3.76
C ASN A 48 -15.76 -8.36 -3.61
N ASP A 49 -15.59 -7.73 -2.44
CA ASP A 49 -15.88 -6.31 -2.28
C ASP A 49 -14.88 -5.46 -3.06
N VAL A 50 -15.39 -4.42 -3.72
CA VAL A 50 -14.60 -3.38 -4.36
C VAL A 50 -14.37 -2.27 -3.35
N ASN A 51 -13.13 -2.14 -2.89
CA ASN A 51 -12.72 -1.12 -1.92
C ASN A 51 -11.75 -0.14 -2.56
N SER A 52 -11.71 1.08 -2.03
CA SER A 52 -10.81 2.13 -2.50
C SER A 52 -10.08 2.74 -1.31
N VAL A 53 -8.75 2.75 -1.36
CA VAL A 53 -7.93 3.29 -0.29
C VAL A 53 -7.28 4.59 -0.77
N LEU A 54 -7.46 5.66 -0.01
CA LEU A 54 -6.76 6.91 -0.26
C LEU A 54 -5.35 6.76 0.28
N SER A 55 -4.41 6.45 -0.61
CA SER A 55 -2.98 6.50 -0.28
C SER A 55 -2.46 7.89 -0.63
N SER A 56 -2.52 8.82 0.33
CA SER A 56 -1.63 9.98 0.35
C SER A 56 -0.24 9.46 0.71
N LEU A 57 0.61 9.28 -0.29
CA LEU A 57 2.01 9.01 -0.06
C LEU A 57 2.66 10.37 0.21
N ASP A 58 2.77 10.75 1.48
CA ASP A 58 3.64 11.87 1.83
C ASP A 58 5.07 11.45 1.48
N VAL A 59 5.66 12.12 0.49
CA VAL A 59 7.08 11.95 0.15
C VAL A 59 7.88 12.60 1.28
N LEU A 60 8.20 11.82 2.31
CA LEU A 60 8.97 12.30 3.45
C LEU A 60 10.42 12.55 3.02
N GLU A 61 11.09 13.53 3.63
CA GLU A 61 12.50 13.82 3.33
C GLU A 61 13.45 12.65 3.61
N ILE A 62 13.04 11.68 4.46
CA ILE A 62 13.78 10.43 4.68
C ILE A 62 13.77 9.51 3.46
N TYR A 63 12.93 9.79 2.46
CA TYR A 63 12.82 8.97 1.26
C TYR A 63 14.06 9.18 0.40
N PRO A 64 14.78 8.11 0.01
CA PRO A 64 15.99 8.26 -0.77
C PRO A 64 15.68 8.95 -2.12
N PRO A 65 16.39 10.03 -2.49
CA PRO A 65 16.15 10.78 -3.73
C PRO A 65 16.44 9.97 -5.01
N ILE A 66 16.88 8.72 -4.86
CA ILE A 66 17.36 7.83 -5.92
C ILE A 66 16.23 6.90 -6.42
N SER A 67 15.10 6.81 -5.71
CA SER A 67 14.04 5.86 -6.05
C SER A 67 13.16 6.40 -7.18
N ARG A 68 13.46 6.03 -8.44
CA ARG A 68 12.60 6.36 -9.59
C ARG A 68 11.24 5.68 -9.55
N TYR A 69 11.11 4.59 -8.80
CA TYR A 69 9.86 3.83 -8.68
C TYR A 69 9.50 3.59 -7.23
N VAL A 70 8.21 3.66 -6.95
CA VAL A 70 7.62 3.34 -5.65
C VAL A 70 6.66 2.19 -5.83
N GLN A 71 6.75 1.21 -4.94
CA GLN A 71 5.84 0.08 -4.86
C GLN A 71 4.99 0.21 -3.60
N ILE A 72 3.67 0.19 -3.79
CA ILE A 72 2.69 0.16 -2.71
C ILE A 72 2.06 -1.22 -2.67
N VAL A 73 2.02 -1.82 -1.48
CA VAL A 73 1.43 -3.12 -1.23
C VAL A 73 0.34 -2.97 -0.19
N LEU A 74 -0.87 -3.43 -0.52
CA LEU A 74 -1.97 -3.55 0.41
C LEU A 74 -2.00 -4.98 0.94
N ILE A 75 -1.85 -5.13 2.25
CA ILE A 75 -1.69 -6.42 2.93
C ILE A 75 -2.91 -6.66 3.82
N ALA A 76 -3.57 -7.81 3.65
CA ALA A 76 -4.56 -8.32 4.58
C ALA A 76 -3.84 -8.88 5.80
N ASN A 77 -3.98 -8.24 6.96
CA ASN A 77 -3.19 -8.61 8.14
C ASN A 77 -3.53 -10.01 8.64
N ASP A 78 -4.82 -10.36 8.67
CA ASP A 78 -5.28 -11.65 9.21
C ASP A 78 -4.81 -12.83 8.33
N LEU A 79 -4.63 -12.57 7.03
CA LEU A 79 -4.26 -13.57 6.03
C LEU A 79 -2.77 -13.56 5.68
N HIS A 80 -2.04 -12.52 6.11
CA HIS A 80 -0.68 -12.21 5.65
C HIS A 80 -0.54 -12.27 4.12
N ALA A 81 -1.60 -11.87 3.40
CA ALA A 81 -1.72 -11.98 1.95
C ALA A 81 -1.86 -10.60 1.31
N ASN A 82 -1.31 -10.43 0.12
CA ASN A 82 -1.38 -9.16 -0.61
C ASN A 82 -2.70 -9.06 -1.38
N TYR A 83 -3.51 -8.05 -1.08
CA TYR A 83 -4.69 -7.73 -1.89
C TYR A 83 -4.33 -7.01 -3.18
N SER A 84 -3.37 -6.09 -3.12
CA SER A 84 -2.93 -5.32 -4.28
C SER A 84 -1.46 -4.96 -4.17
N CYS A 85 -0.78 -4.87 -5.31
CA CYS A 85 0.59 -4.43 -5.41
C CYS A 85 0.69 -3.53 -6.65
N VAL A 86 1.03 -2.27 -6.45
CA VAL A 86 1.12 -1.27 -7.54
C VAL A 86 2.50 -0.65 -7.53
N LEU A 87 3.14 -0.65 -8.70
CA LEU A 87 4.43 -0.03 -8.96
C LEU A 87 4.20 1.18 -9.86
N PHE A 88 4.70 2.35 -9.48
CA PHE A 88 4.59 3.56 -10.29
C PHE A 88 5.87 4.39 -10.21
N PRO A 89 6.19 5.14 -11.28
CA PRO A 89 7.31 6.07 -11.24
C PRO A 89 7.01 7.23 -10.28
N ALA A 90 7.96 7.55 -9.40
CA ALA A 90 7.89 8.74 -8.56
C ALA A 90 8.69 9.86 -9.23
N THR A 91 8.04 10.98 -9.49
CA THR A 91 8.69 12.21 -9.96
C THR A 91 8.92 13.11 -8.76
N THR A 92 10.20 13.39 -8.47
CA THR A 92 10.64 14.45 -7.55
C THR A 92 10.27 15.83 -8.07
#